data_AF-A0A8J4B1B7-F1
#
_entry.id   AF-A0A8J4B1B7-F1
#
_cell.length_a   1.000
_cell.length_b   1.000
_cell.length_c   1.000
_cell.angle_alpha   90.00
_cell.angle_beta   90.00
_cell.angle_gamma   90.00
#
_symmetry.space_group_name_H-M   'P 1'
#
loop_
_entity.id
_entity.type
_entity.pdbx_description
1 polymer ?
#
loop_
_entity_poly.entity_id
_entity_poly.type
_entity_poly.pdbx_seq_one_letter_code
_entity_poly.pdbx_strand_id
1 'polypeptide(L)'
;MTATLTPAGAANIWLGPNGDGLGGVAQKFTQCSFGKLNLNATAFRAITVKRNCSTGIVQACSWWLISNEGDAAAKEQLGVNEFSTFTHFAYVVPPKMQSVCGWAGLALLPGKQIWLQTSSYGVNRWATIMQESIHNYGLWHSWRNGWEYEDYSTAMGRGEACPNAAETSRLGWSSPAAGGDAIDSSILTAPGVALTFNLPATYITGDGSYLRVKPDWLPGYGDSSLAKNLYIAVRVNKGGDVKLGLEFMNKVNIHEVNATMDNGYPVSFINNDRRIALIGLVSPLSQKNLTDYKLSIYGGSWVANDTMKVHICRYEVSPAECPTLLFLETRLSPPPSPPSPAMPPNVPPPSPPPPPPPQRPPPSPPPPPSPKPPPKPPSPKPPPKPPSPPPKPPVLKPPPPSPRTPPSPILSSPLLPASPPPPPPRPPPPSPEPPSPPPPSPEPPSPPPPSPPPPSPEPPSPSPPSPSPPSPPPPFPPEAPWAPDPPLPGSPPPPPPPPPPPPSPDPPSPEPPSPPPPNPPPPSPPPPSPRPPRPSPRSPLPPRPSPQPPRPPPKPPSPRPPRTIGR
;
A
#
# COMPACT_ATOMS: atom_id res chain seq x y z
N MET A 1 -18.85 -17.04 21.82
CA MET A 1 -17.43 -16.79 22.16
C MET A 1 -17.32 -15.39 22.74
N THR A 2 -16.45 -15.16 23.73
CA THR A 2 -16.37 -13.87 24.43
C THR A 2 -15.22 -13.03 23.85
N ALA A 3 -15.52 -11.79 23.45
CA ALA A 3 -14.50 -10.80 23.11
C ALA A 3 -13.68 -10.45 24.38
N THR A 4 -12.36 -10.51 24.29
CA THR A 4 -11.47 -10.15 25.41
C THR A 4 -10.97 -8.72 25.31
N LEU A 5 -10.95 -8.13 24.12
CA LEU A 5 -10.61 -6.73 23.92
C LEU A 5 -11.80 -5.85 24.31
N THR A 6 -11.62 -4.99 25.32
CA THR A 6 -12.63 -4.02 25.75
C THR A 6 -12.64 -2.80 24.82
N PRO A 7 -13.75 -2.02 24.78
CA PRO A 7 -13.77 -0.75 24.06
C PRO A 7 -12.65 0.21 24.45
N ALA A 8 -12.33 0.32 25.75
CA ALA A 8 -11.23 1.13 26.24
C ALA A 8 -9.86 0.59 25.78
N GLY A 9 -9.68 -0.75 25.76
CA GLY A 9 -8.47 -1.37 25.22
C GLY A 9 -8.29 -1.11 23.73
N ALA A 10 -9.38 -1.18 22.94
CA ALA A 10 -9.36 -0.80 21.54
C ALA A 10 -9.05 0.69 21.37
N ALA A 11 -9.68 1.59 22.13
CA ALA A 11 -9.35 3.01 22.09
C ALA A 11 -7.87 3.28 22.39
N ASN A 12 -7.30 2.58 23.38
CA ASN A 12 -5.88 2.67 23.71
C ASN A 12 -4.96 2.19 22.57
N ILE A 13 -5.29 1.09 21.90
CA ILE A 13 -4.51 0.59 20.75
C ILE A 13 -4.53 1.62 19.60
N TRP A 14 -5.70 2.13 19.25
CA TRP A 14 -5.85 3.02 18.09
C TRP A 14 -5.41 4.45 18.36
N LEU A 15 -5.80 5.03 19.49
CA LEU A 15 -5.60 6.45 19.79
C LEU A 15 -4.46 6.72 20.78
N GLY A 16 -3.96 5.68 21.45
CA GLY A 16 -3.00 5.78 22.55
C GLY A 16 -3.65 5.95 23.92
N PRO A 17 -2.85 5.99 25.00
CA PRO A 17 -3.33 5.97 26.39
C PRO A 17 -4.25 7.14 26.76
N ASN A 18 -4.06 8.30 26.13
CA ASN A 18 -4.83 9.50 26.39
C ASN A 18 -6.13 9.59 25.57
N GLY A 19 -6.30 8.73 24.56
CA GLY A 19 -7.44 8.80 23.65
C GLY A 19 -7.46 10.04 22.74
N ASP A 20 -6.37 10.79 22.66
CA ASP A 20 -6.25 12.05 21.91
C ASP A 20 -5.77 11.87 20.45
N GLY A 21 -5.36 10.65 20.08
CA GLY A 21 -4.83 10.34 18.75
C GLY A 21 -3.35 10.71 18.58
N LEU A 22 -2.67 11.18 19.63
CA LEU A 22 -1.24 11.48 19.62
C LEU A 22 -0.37 10.25 19.91
N GLY A 23 -0.99 9.11 20.23
CA GLY A 23 -0.34 7.81 20.39
C GLY A 23 -0.96 6.71 19.53
N GLY A 24 -0.60 5.46 19.84
CA GLY A 24 -1.17 4.27 19.21
C GLY A 24 -0.98 4.23 17.68
N VAL A 25 -1.96 3.62 17.00
CA VAL A 25 -1.97 3.52 15.53
C VAL A 25 -2.22 4.89 14.86
N ALA A 26 -2.99 5.79 15.48
CA ALA A 26 -3.27 7.13 14.97
C ALA A 26 -1.98 7.92 14.74
N GLN A 27 -1.06 7.86 15.70
CA GLN A 27 0.28 8.46 15.56
C GLN A 27 1.05 7.83 14.40
N LYS A 28 0.94 6.51 14.19
CA LYS A 28 1.62 5.83 13.08
C LYS A 28 1.06 6.21 11.71
N PHE A 29 -0.26 6.35 11.57
CA PHE A 29 -0.84 6.91 10.34
C PHE A 29 -0.32 8.31 10.07
N THR A 30 -0.30 9.17 11.09
CA THR A 30 0.19 10.56 10.97
C THR A 30 1.66 10.58 10.54
N GLN A 31 2.52 9.80 11.20
CA GLN A 31 3.95 9.71 10.91
C GLN A 31 4.22 9.18 9.50
N CYS A 32 3.59 8.07 9.10
CA CYS A 32 3.86 7.42 7.82
C CYS A 32 3.21 8.13 6.61
N SER A 33 2.17 8.95 6.85
CA SER A 33 1.48 9.71 5.80
C SER A 33 1.87 11.19 5.75
N PHE A 34 2.77 11.64 6.63
CA PHE A 34 3.14 13.04 6.76
C PHE A 34 1.92 13.94 7.05
N GLY A 35 1.03 13.45 7.90
CA GLY A 35 -0.21 14.12 8.27
C GLY A 35 -1.32 14.09 7.20
N LYS A 36 -1.15 13.36 6.10
CA LYS A 36 -2.19 13.22 5.06
C LYS A 36 -3.28 12.20 5.39
N LEU A 37 -3.01 11.26 6.30
CA LEU A 37 -3.98 10.34 6.89
C LEU A 37 -3.94 10.48 8.41
N ASN A 38 -5.07 10.89 9.00
CA ASN A 38 -5.24 11.03 10.44
C ASN A 38 -6.52 10.32 10.88
N LEU A 39 -6.52 9.78 12.10
CA LEU A 39 -7.74 9.31 12.75
C LEU A 39 -8.39 10.46 13.53
N ASN A 40 -9.68 10.68 13.31
CA ASN A 40 -10.43 11.64 14.12
C ASN A 40 -10.70 11.05 15.51
N ALA A 41 -9.89 11.42 16.50
CA ALA A 41 -10.00 10.93 17.87
C ALA A 41 -11.38 11.21 18.51
N THR A 42 -11.98 12.37 18.21
CA THR A 42 -13.30 12.75 18.76
C THR A 42 -14.45 11.96 18.15
N ALA A 43 -14.32 11.54 16.89
CA ALA A 43 -15.30 10.71 16.20
C ALA A 43 -15.03 9.20 16.38
N PHE A 44 -13.84 8.80 16.83
CA PHE A 44 -13.52 7.38 17.01
C PHE A 44 -14.49 6.73 18.02
N ARG A 45 -15.01 5.56 17.68
CA ARG A 45 -15.85 4.74 18.55
C ARG A 45 -15.37 3.31 18.53
N ALA A 46 -15.23 2.74 19.72
CA ALA A 46 -15.11 1.31 19.92
C ALA A 46 -16.33 0.83 20.72
N ILE A 47 -16.96 -0.25 20.27
CA ILE A 47 -18.09 -0.88 20.94
C ILE A 47 -17.92 -2.39 20.95
N THR A 48 -18.56 -3.05 21.92
CA THR A 48 -18.68 -4.50 21.93
C THR A 48 -20.08 -4.89 21.50
N VAL A 49 -20.19 -5.51 20.35
CA VAL A 49 -21.44 -6.12 19.88
C VAL A 49 -21.57 -7.54 20.41
N LYS A 50 -22.74 -7.88 20.95
CA LYS A 50 -23.06 -9.24 21.43
C LYS A 50 -24.06 -9.87 20.47
N ARG A 51 -23.64 -10.95 19.81
CA ARG A 51 -24.49 -11.77 18.93
C ARG A 51 -24.18 -13.24 19.14
N ASN A 52 -25.19 -14.08 18.90
CA ASN A 52 -24.97 -15.51 18.76
C ASN A 52 -24.35 -15.74 17.38
N CYS A 53 -23.02 -15.85 17.32
CA CYS A 53 -22.30 -16.07 16.07
C CYS A 53 -22.86 -17.30 15.34
N SER A 54 -23.24 -17.12 14.08
CA SER A 54 -23.69 -18.23 13.23
C SER A 54 -22.59 -19.26 12.98
N THR A 55 -22.97 -20.48 12.57
CA THR A 55 -22.04 -21.56 12.21
C THR A 55 -21.04 -21.10 11.14
N GLY A 56 -21.48 -20.28 10.18
CA GLY A 56 -20.60 -19.71 9.15
C GLY A 56 -19.52 -18.79 9.70
N ILE A 57 -19.78 -18.08 10.81
CA ILE A 57 -18.74 -17.32 11.50
C ILE A 57 -17.78 -18.27 12.22
N VAL A 58 -18.31 -19.15 13.09
CA VAL A 58 -17.49 -19.87 14.06
C VAL A 58 -16.77 -21.10 13.51
N GLN A 59 -17.17 -21.61 12.34
CA GLN A 59 -16.54 -22.76 11.69
C GLN A 59 -15.84 -22.40 10.37
N ALA A 60 -16.34 -21.40 9.64
CA ALA A 60 -15.82 -21.06 8.31
C ALA A 60 -15.13 -19.69 8.25
N CYS A 61 -15.04 -18.96 9.36
CA CYS A 61 -14.49 -17.59 9.41
C CYS A 61 -15.06 -16.70 8.28
N SER A 62 -16.38 -16.73 8.08
CA SER A 62 -17.01 -15.94 7.03
C SER A 62 -16.92 -14.44 7.34
N TRP A 63 -15.94 -13.76 6.73
CA TRP A 63 -15.69 -12.32 6.92
C TRP A 63 -16.93 -11.46 6.62
N TRP A 64 -17.69 -11.83 5.59
CA TRP A 64 -18.93 -11.15 5.20
C TRP A 64 -20.02 -11.28 6.26
N LEU A 65 -20.18 -12.47 6.87
CA LEU A 65 -21.13 -12.65 7.97
C LEU A 65 -20.67 -11.90 9.22
N ILE A 66 -19.36 -11.89 9.51
CA ILE A 66 -18.78 -11.12 10.62
C ILE A 66 -19.13 -9.64 10.46
N SER A 67 -18.92 -9.05 9.28
CA SER A 67 -19.24 -7.64 9.05
C SER A 67 -20.74 -7.37 9.08
N ASN A 68 -21.56 -8.22 8.46
CA ASN A 68 -23.01 -8.00 8.42
C ASN A 68 -23.68 -8.12 9.79
N GLU A 69 -23.38 -9.19 10.53
CA GLU A 69 -23.93 -9.38 11.87
C GLU A 69 -23.39 -8.31 12.84
N GLY A 70 -22.12 -7.91 12.67
CA GLY A 70 -21.48 -6.81 13.39
C GLY A 70 -22.17 -5.47 13.13
N ASP A 71 -22.40 -5.11 11.87
CA ASP A 71 -23.07 -3.88 11.46
C ASP A 71 -24.51 -3.83 11.97
N ALA A 72 -25.25 -4.94 11.86
CA ALA A 72 -26.61 -5.02 12.37
C ALA A 72 -26.65 -4.76 13.88
N ALA A 73 -25.75 -5.40 14.64
CA ALA A 73 -25.67 -5.20 16.09
C ALA A 73 -25.18 -3.80 16.47
N ALA A 74 -24.25 -3.23 15.72
CA ALA A 74 -23.77 -1.87 15.93
C ALA A 74 -24.87 -0.83 15.68
N LYS A 75 -25.68 -1.01 14.62
CA LYS A 75 -26.86 -0.17 14.32
C LYS A 75 -27.91 -0.25 15.42
N GLU A 76 -28.13 -1.42 16.01
CA GLU A 76 -29.04 -1.56 17.15
C GLU A 76 -28.55 -0.82 18.40
N GLN A 77 -27.24 -0.81 18.65
CA GLN A 77 -26.66 -0.13 19.83
C GLN A 77 -26.50 1.38 19.64
N LEU A 78 -26.05 1.83 18.48
CA LEU A 78 -25.74 3.23 18.20
C LEU A 78 -26.92 4.00 17.58
N GLY A 79 -27.86 3.28 16.98
CA GLY A 79 -28.84 3.84 16.06
C GLY A 79 -28.29 3.95 14.63
N VAL A 80 -29.20 3.81 13.66
CA VAL A 80 -28.86 3.81 12.22
C VAL A 80 -28.21 5.13 11.79
N ASN A 81 -28.70 6.26 12.32
CA ASN A 81 -28.20 7.58 11.96
C ASN A 81 -26.75 7.78 12.40
N GLU A 82 -26.43 7.49 13.67
CA GLU A 82 -25.06 7.57 14.18
C GLU A 82 -24.14 6.62 13.44
N PHE A 83 -24.55 5.35 13.25
CA PHE A 83 -23.76 4.36 12.52
C PHE A 83 -23.40 4.83 11.09
N SER A 84 -24.32 5.53 10.42
CA SER A 84 -24.10 6.02 9.06
C SER A 84 -23.05 7.13 8.94
N THR A 85 -22.64 7.74 10.06
CA THR A 85 -21.61 8.80 10.08
C THR A 85 -20.18 8.25 9.96
N PHE A 86 -19.97 6.96 10.26
CA PHE A 86 -18.65 6.34 10.18
C PHE A 86 -18.29 5.98 8.74
N THR A 87 -17.05 6.29 8.35
CA THR A 87 -16.54 6.04 7.00
C THR A 87 -15.76 4.75 6.87
N HIS A 88 -15.16 4.25 7.96
CA HIS A 88 -14.33 3.04 8.00
C HIS A 88 -14.67 2.19 9.22
N PHE A 89 -14.55 0.86 9.07
CA PHE A 89 -14.97 -0.12 10.07
C PHE A 89 -13.86 -1.16 10.30
N ALA A 90 -13.54 -1.40 11.57
CA ALA A 90 -12.62 -2.45 11.98
C ALA A 90 -13.37 -3.49 12.83
N TYR A 91 -13.43 -4.73 12.34
CA TYR A 91 -14.05 -5.85 13.04
C TYR A 91 -12.97 -6.66 13.76
N VAL A 92 -12.89 -6.50 15.07
CA VAL A 92 -11.95 -7.26 15.91
C VAL A 92 -12.64 -8.55 16.39
N VAL A 93 -12.14 -9.70 15.95
CA VAL A 93 -12.74 -11.00 16.28
C VAL A 93 -12.16 -11.57 17.59
N PRO A 94 -12.95 -12.29 18.41
CA PRO A 94 -12.48 -12.88 19.67
C PRO A 94 -11.26 -13.80 19.51
N PRO A 95 -10.40 -13.97 20.54
CA PRO A 95 -9.21 -14.83 20.44
C PRO A 95 -9.47 -16.26 19.99
N LYS A 96 -10.62 -16.85 20.38
CA LYS A 96 -10.99 -18.21 19.97
C LYS A 96 -11.22 -18.37 18.45
N MET A 97 -11.35 -17.27 17.71
CA MET A 97 -11.45 -17.29 16.25
C MET A 97 -10.09 -17.46 15.57
N GLN A 98 -8.97 -17.35 16.29
CA GLN A 98 -7.63 -17.50 15.70
C GLN A 98 -7.40 -18.86 15.05
N SER A 99 -7.96 -19.94 15.60
CA SER A 99 -7.86 -21.29 15.03
C SER A 99 -8.81 -21.53 13.85
N VAL A 100 -9.72 -20.60 13.59
CA VAL A 100 -10.74 -20.71 12.52
C VAL A 100 -10.39 -19.78 11.36
N CYS A 101 -9.91 -18.58 11.67
CA CYS A 101 -9.48 -17.59 10.70
C CYS A 101 -8.01 -17.80 10.37
N GLY A 102 -7.68 -18.23 9.16
CA GLY A 102 -6.28 -18.44 8.73
C GLY A 102 -5.47 -17.14 8.54
N TRP A 103 -6.09 -15.97 8.71
CA TRP A 103 -5.49 -14.66 8.51
C TRP A 103 -5.37 -13.89 9.83
N ALA A 104 -4.29 -13.14 10.03
CA ALA A 104 -4.15 -12.23 11.19
C ALA A 104 -4.88 -10.90 10.99
N GLY A 105 -4.91 -10.43 9.74
CA GLY A 105 -5.67 -9.30 9.24
C GLY A 105 -6.27 -9.64 7.87
N LEU A 106 -7.40 -9.02 7.55
CA LEU A 106 -8.06 -9.09 6.25
C LEU A 106 -8.66 -7.72 5.94
N ALA A 107 -8.73 -7.35 4.67
CA ALA A 107 -9.32 -6.09 4.25
C ALA A 107 -10.06 -6.21 2.91
N LEU A 108 -10.98 -5.28 2.69
CA LEU A 108 -11.48 -4.99 1.35
C LEU A 108 -10.47 -4.15 0.56
N LEU A 109 -10.33 -4.45 -0.73
CA LEU A 109 -9.39 -3.80 -1.63
C LEU A 109 -10.08 -3.37 -2.94
N PRO A 110 -10.22 -2.05 -3.20
CA PRO A 110 -10.33 -1.00 -2.19
C PRO A 110 -11.61 -1.17 -1.37
N GLY A 111 -11.80 -0.38 -0.32
CA GLY A 111 -13.00 -0.51 0.50
C GLY A 111 -12.97 0.35 1.73
N LYS A 112 -13.61 -0.12 2.80
CA LYS A 112 -13.71 0.60 4.08
C LYS A 112 -13.78 -0.32 5.30
N GLN A 113 -13.53 -1.61 5.08
CA GLN A 113 -13.70 -2.64 6.10
C GLN A 113 -12.41 -3.41 6.24
N ILE A 114 -12.04 -3.64 7.50
CA ILE A 114 -10.92 -4.49 7.89
C ILE A 114 -11.38 -5.45 8.98
N TRP A 115 -10.80 -6.65 9.01
CA TRP A 115 -11.01 -7.64 10.05
C TRP A 115 -9.67 -7.97 10.69
N LEU A 116 -9.66 -8.04 12.02
CA LEU A 116 -8.43 -8.21 12.80
C LEU A 116 -8.63 -9.31 13.82
N GLN A 117 -7.68 -10.24 13.88
CA GLN A 117 -7.63 -11.18 14.99
C GLN A 117 -7.24 -10.47 16.28
N THR A 118 -7.85 -10.87 17.40
CA THR A 118 -7.32 -10.51 18.73
C THR A 118 -6.08 -11.35 19.04
N SER A 119 -4.93 -11.06 18.41
CA SER A 119 -3.65 -11.76 18.56
C SER A 119 -2.45 -10.80 18.57
N SER A 120 -1.26 -11.28 18.88
CA SER A 120 -0.01 -10.48 18.82
C SER A 120 0.32 -10.00 17.40
N TYR A 121 0.01 -10.81 16.38
CA TYR A 121 0.25 -10.49 14.98
C TYR A 121 -0.95 -9.83 14.28
N GLY A 122 -2.13 -9.83 14.93
CA GLY A 122 -3.35 -9.14 14.48
C GLY A 122 -3.47 -7.73 15.06
N VAL A 123 -4.54 -7.48 15.81
CA VAL A 123 -4.89 -6.15 16.38
C VAL A 123 -3.80 -5.53 17.27
N ASN A 124 -2.94 -6.34 17.89
CA ASN A 124 -1.88 -5.80 18.76
C ASN A 124 -0.62 -5.36 18.00
N ARG A 125 -0.57 -5.58 16.68
CA ARG A 125 0.52 -5.13 15.81
C ARG A 125 0.05 -3.95 14.96
N TRP A 126 0.57 -2.76 15.26
CA TRP A 126 0.18 -1.53 14.55
C TRP A 126 0.37 -1.63 13.03
N ALA A 127 1.41 -2.34 12.59
CA ALA A 127 1.71 -2.51 11.17
C ALA A 127 0.67 -3.41 10.48
N THR A 128 0.07 -4.37 11.18
CA THR A 128 -1.06 -5.16 10.64
C THR A 128 -2.29 -4.27 10.49
N ILE A 129 -2.61 -3.45 11.49
CA ILE A 129 -3.72 -2.48 11.37
C ILE A 129 -3.47 -1.52 10.21
N MET A 130 -2.24 -1.02 10.05
CA MET A 130 -1.87 -0.15 8.95
C MET A 130 -2.02 -0.85 7.59
N GLN A 131 -1.49 -2.06 7.44
CA GLN A 131 -1.59 -2.88 6.23
C GLN A 131 -3.05 -3.03 5.79
N GLU A 132 -3.90 -3.52 6.69
CA GLU A 132 -5.32 -3.73 6.39
C GLU A 132 -6.02 -2.40 6.08
N SER A 133 -5.67 -1.33 6.79
CA SER A 133 -6.29 -0.02 6.55
C SER A 133 -5.88 0.57 5.20
N ILE A 134 -4.65 0.34 4.72
CA ILE A 134 -4.21 0.91 3.44
C ILE A 134 -4.54 0.02 2.24
N HIS A 135 -4.92 -1.24 2.45
CA HIS A 135 -5.66 -2.03 1.44
C HIS A 135 -6.97 -1.35 1.03
N ASN A 136 -7.67 -0.68 1.95
CA ASN A 136 -8.88 0.08 1.64
C ASN A 136 -8.64 1.23 0.63
N TYR A 137 -7.38 1.65 0.45
CA TYR A 137 -6.94 2.67 -0.51
C TYR A 137 -6.30 2.08 -1.78
N GLY A 138 -6.43 0.75 -1.99
CA GLY A 138 -5.98 0.07 -3.20
C GLY A 138 -4.50 -0.29 -3.23
N LEU A 139 -3.83 -0.34 -2.07
CA LEU A 139 -2.50 -0.95 -1.98
C LEU A 139 -2.61 -2.47 -1.87
N TRP A 140 -1.60 -3.16 -2.39
CA TRP A 140 -1.44 -4.61 -2.35
C TRP A 140 -0.21 -4.97 -1.53
N HIS A 141 -0.06 -6.26 -1.23
CA HIS A 141 1.11 -6.74 -0.48
C HIS A 141 2.41 -6.41 -1.22
N SER A 142 3.46 -6.13 -0.45
CA SER A 142 4.81 -5.95 -0.97
C SER A 142 5.52 -7.31 -1.09
N TRP A 143 6.39 -7.41 -2.08
CA TRP A 143 7.05 -8.63 -2.49
C TRP A 143 8.57 -8.54 -2.28
N ARG A 144 9.21 -9.69 -2.16
CA ARG A 144 10.68 -9.80 -2.21
C ARG A 144 11.05 -11.13 -2.82
N ASN A 145 12.00 -11.15 -3.75
CA ASN A 145 12.48 -12.38 -4.41
C ASN A 145 11.35 -13.23 -5.03
N GLY A 146 10.28 -12.60 -5.53
CA GLY A 146 9.13 -13.30 -6.10
C GLY A 146 8.15 -13.89 -5.08
N TRP A 147 8.33 -13.62 -3.79
CA TRP A 147 7.44 -14.07 -2.72
C TRP A 147 6.65 -12.91 -2.13
N GLU A 148 5.34 -13.12 -2.01
CA GLU A 148 4.41 -12.19 -1.38
C GLU A 148 4.71 -12.08 0.12
N TYR A 149 4.56 -10.88 0.68
CA TYR A 149 4.82 -10.53 2.08
C TYR A 149 6.30 -10.53 2.52
N GLU A 150 7.25 -11.05 1.74
CA GLU A 150 8.65 -11.16 2.17
C GLU A 150 9.42 -9.82 2.19
N ASP A 151 8.77 -8.68 1.94
CA ASP A 151 9.36 -7.36 2.16
C ASP A 151 9.17 -6.90 3.61
N TYR A 152 10.20 -7.12 4.43
CA TYR A 152 10.22 -6.66 5.83
C TYR A 152 10.56 -5.18 6.01
N SER A 153 10.68 -4.41 4.90
CA SER A 153 10.96 -2.97 4.93
C SER A 153 9.70 -2.08 4.90
N THR A 154 8.51 -2.68 4.87
CA THR A 154 7.21 -1.99 4.82
C THR A 154 6.12 -2.76 5.56
N ALA A 155 5.11 -2.03 6.06
CA ALA A 155 3.88 -2.59 6.58
C ALA A 155 3.07 -3.39 5.55
N MET A 156 3.27 -3.20 4.23
CA MET A 156 2.62 -4.01 3.20
C MET A 156 3.27 -5.38 2.99
N GLY A 157 4.44 -5.62 3.56
CA GLY A 157 4.98 -6.97 3.75
C GLY A 157 4.85 -7.37 5.22
N ARG A 158 5.91 -7.95 5.81
CA ARG A 158 5.91 -8.31 7.24
C ARG A 158 6.68 -7.33 8.13
N GLY A 159 7.09 -6.18 7.59
CA GLY A 159 7.84 -5.16 8.31
C GLY A 159 7.00 -4.40 9.33
N GLU A 160 7.59 -4.04 10.48
CA GLU A 160 7.04 -3.01 11.37
C GLU A 160 7.62 -1.63 10.98
N ALA A 161 7.32 -1.19 9.77
CA ALA A 161 7.86 0.02 9.16
C ALA A 161 6.78 0.75 8.34
N CYS A 162 6.99 2.02 8.03
CA CYS A 162 6.10 2.77 7.15
C CYS A 162 6.08 2.17 5.73
N PRO A 163 5.03 2.46 4.93
CA PRO A 163 4.99 2.08 3.54
C PRO A 163 6.22 2.57 2.77
N ASN A 164 6.67 1.80 1.79
CA ASN A 164 7.84 2.15 0.98
C ASN A 164 7.54 3.33 0.01
N ALA A 165 8.54 3.76 -0.75
CA ALA A 165 8.41 4.91 -1.65
C ALA A 165 7.36 4.71 -2.75
N ALA A 166 7.24 3.51 -3.32
CA ALA A 166 6.23 3.22 -4.35
C ALA A 166 4.80 3.25 -3.77
N GLU A 167 4.63 2.73 -2.55
CA GLU A 167 3.35 2.73 -1.82
C GLU A 167 2.94 4.13 -1.41
N THR A 168 3.84 4.89 -0.79
CA THR A 168 3.58 6.28 -0.37
C THR A 168 3.34 7.21 -1.56
N SER A 169 4.05 7.02 -2.68
CA SER A 169 3.77 7.70 -3.95
C SER A 169 2.34 7.42 -4.43
N ARG A 170 1.94 6.14 -4.43
CA ARG A 170 0.60 5.73 -4.88
C ARG A 170 -0.53 6.29 -4.03
N LEU A 171 -0.31 6.43 -2.73
CA LEU A 171 -1.23 7.04 -1.78
C LEU A 171 -1.24 8.58 -1.85
N GLY A 172 -0.33 9.18 -2.61
CA GLY A 172 -0.13 10.64 -2.63
C GLY A 172 0.48 11.17 -1.33
N TRP A 173 1.10 10.30 -0.52
CA TRP A 173 1.71 10.66 0.76
C TRP A 173 3.08 11.31 0.57
N SER A 174 3.84 10.87 -0.41
CA SER A 174 5.16 11.41 -0.74
C SER A 174 5.19 12.02 -2.14
N SER A 175 6.22 12.83 -2.40
CA SER A 175 6.54 13.38 -3.72
C SER A 175 8.02 13.13 -4.06
N PRO A 176 8.37 13.02 -5.35
CA PRO A 176 9.75 12.75 -5.76
C PRO A 176 10.64 13.97 -5.55
N ALA A 177 11.94 13.76 -5.43
CA ALA A 177 12.91 14.85 -5.42
C ALA A 177 12.81 15.68 -6.71
N ALA A 178 13.23 16.95 -6.65
CA ALA A 178 13.24 17.81 -7.83
C ALA A 178 14.05 17.16 -8.98
N GLY A 179 13.43 16.99 -10.14
CA GLY A 179 14.02 16.28 -11.29
C GLY A 179 14.09 14.76 -11.15
N GLY A 180 13.49 14.19 -10.10
CA GLY A 180 13.49 12.77 -9.79
C GLY A 180 12.16 12.05 -10.03
N ASP A 181 11.18 12.69 -10.68
CA ASP A 181 9.83 12.14 -10.90
C ASP A 181 9.71 11.22 -12.12
N ALA A 182 10.61 11.39 -13.10
CA ALA A 182 10.69 10.58 -14.31
C ALA A 182 12.12 10.53 -14.86
N ILE A 183 13.01 9.80 -14.19
CA ILE A 183 14.38 9.59 -14.68
C ILE A 183 14.33 8.54 -15.80
N ASP A 184 14.41 8.98 -17.05
CA ASP A 184 14.32 8.14 -18.25
C ASP A 184 15.47 8.44 -19.23
N SER A 185 15.41 7.91 -20.45
CA SER A 185 16.42 8.12 -21.50
C SER A 185 16.59 9.59 -21.91
N SER A 186 15.61 10.45 -21.67
CA SER A 186 15.70 11.89 -21.95
C SER A 186 16.48 12.66 -20.89
N ILE A 187 16.57 12.12 -19.67
CA ILE A 187 17.38 12.67 -18.57
C ILE A 187 18.76 12.00 -18.54
N LEU A 188 18.80 10.66 -18.61
CA LEU A 188 20.02 9.84 -18.72
C LEU A 188 20.40 9.62 -20.19
N THR A 189 20.61 10.74 -20.91
CA THR A 189 20.84 10.77 -22.36
C THR A 189 22.07 9.98 -22.80
N ALA A 190 23.19 10.12 -22.06
CA ALA A 190 24.43 9.42 -22.36
C ALA A 190 24.74 8.35 -21.28
N PRO A 191 25.03 7.10 -21.68
CA PRO A 191 25.63 6.11 -20.78
C PRO A 191 26.89 6.65 -20.09
N GLY A 192 27.14 6.20 -18.86
CA GLY A 192 28.30 6.61 -18.06
C GLY A 192 28.16 7.98 -17.40
N VAL A 193 27.05 8.69 -17.59
CA VAL A 193 26.77 9.95 -16.89
C VAL A 193 25.91 9.68 -15.66
N ALA A 194 26.42 10.07 -14.49
CA ALA A 194 25.71 9.93 -13.22
C ALA A 194 24.92 11.19 -12.87
N LEU A 195 23.69 11.00 -12.40
CA LEU A 195 22.90 12.01 -11.68
C LEU A 195 23.17 11.90 -10.19
N THR A 196 23.03 13.02 -9.46
CA THR A 196 23.25 13.09 -8.02
C THR A 196 22.09 13.81 -7.35
N PHE A 197 21.56 13.22 -6.29
CA PHE A 197 20.47 13.76 -5.49
C PHE A 197 20.84 13.74 -4.01
N ASN A 198 20.40 14.73 -3.25
CA ASN A 198 20.45 14.68 -1.78
C ASN A 198 19.06 14.25 -1.30
N LEU A 199 18.91 12.99 -0.89
CA LEU A 199 17.62 12.44 -0.49
C LEU A 199 17.51 12.43 1.04
N PRO A 200 16.51 13.12 1.63
CA PRO A 200 16.19 12.96 3.04
C PRO A 200 15.63 11.55 3.27
N ALA A 201 15.89 10.99 4.45
CA ALA A 201 15.25 9.76 4.87
C ALA A 201 13.73 9.93 4.91
N THR A 202 12.98 8.89 4.52
CA THR A 202 11.51 8.95 4.38
C THR A 202 10.78 9.27 5.68
N TYR A 203 11.39 9.14 6.85
CA TYR A 203 10.74 9.53 8.11
C TYR A 203 10.74 11.05 8.36
N ILE A 204 11.62 11.81 7.69
CA ILE A 204 11.77 13.26 7.87
C ILE A 204 10.64 14.00 7.15
N THR A 205 10.40 13.65 5.89
CA THR A 205 9.48 14.36 5.02
C THR A 205 8.95 13.43 3.95
N GLY A 206 7.71 13.67 3.51
CA GLY A 206 7.16 13.04 2.32
C GLY A 206 7.63 13.73 1.06
N ASP A 207 7.98 15.02 1.14
CA ASP A 207 8.34 15.82 -0.01
C ASP A 207 9.79 15.64 -0.41
N GLY A 208 10.01 15.36 -1.70
CA GLY A 208 11.35 15.14 -2.23
C GLY A 208 12.04 13.88 -1.71
N SER A 209 11.29 12.90 -1.21
CA SER A 209 11.81 11.77 -0.41
C SER A 209 12.23 10.55 -1.23
N TYR A 210 11.94 10.54 -2.54
CA TYR A 210 12.28 9.42 -3.41
C TYR A 210 12.64 9.85 -4.83
N LEU A 211 13.19 8.91 -5.60
CA LEU A 211 13.42 9.01 -7.05
C LEU A 211 12.61 7.94 -7.77
N ARG A 212 12.11 8.24 -8.95
CA ARG A 212 11.40 7.33 -9.84
C ARG A 212 12.14 7.20 -11.16
N VAL A 213 12.60 5.99 -11.47
CA VAL A 213 13.28 5.66 -12.72
C VAL A 213 12.32 4.95 -13.65
N LYS A 214 12.24 5.41 -14.90
CA LYS A 214 11.48 4.81 -16.00
C LYS A 214 12.49 4.33 -17.04
N PRO A 215 12.92 3.06 -16.98
CA PRO A 215 13.98 2.53 -17.84
C PRO A 215 13.48 2.26 -19.28
N ASP A 216 12.99 3.30 -19.94
CA ASP A 216 12.47 3.29 -21.32
C ASP A 216 13.52 2.93 -22.39
N TRP A 217 14.80 2.96 -22.02
CA TRP A 217 15.91 2.45 -22.83
C TRP A 217 16.00 0.92 -22.89
N LEU A 218 15.23 0.19 -22.08
CA LEU A 218 15.19 -1.27 -22.14
C LEU A 218 14.24 -1.72 -23.26
N PRO A 219 14.62 -2.70 -24.09
CA PRO A 219 13.79 -3.17 -25.21
C PRO A 219 12.37 -3.62 -24.82
N GLY A 220 12.18 -4.09 -23.58
CA GLY A 220 10.89 -4.56 -23.06
C GLY A 220 10.02 -3.50 -22.38
N TYR A 221 10.47 -2.24 -22.26
CA TYR A 221 9.71 -1.23 -21.51
C TYR A 221 8.41 -0.81 -22.22
N GLY A 222 8.31 -1.00 -23.53
CA GLY A 222 7.06 -0.83 -24.27
C GLY A 222 6.05 -1.98 -24.07
N ASP A 223 6.49 -3.13 -23.56
CA ASP A 223 5.63 -4.29 -23.30
C ASP A 223 5.01 -4.18 -21.90
N SER A 224 3.68 -4.11 -21.86
CA SER A 224 2.95 -3.93 -20.61
C SER A 224 3.15 -5.03 -19.55
N SER A 225 3.59 -6.21 -19.97
CA SER A 225 3.86 -7.36 -19.10
C SER A 225 5.27 -7.35 -18.50
N LEU A 226 6.22 -6.72 -19.19
CA LEU A 226 7.65 -6.69 -18.81
C LEU A 226 8.07 -5.35 -18.20
N ALA A 227 7.39 -4.26 -18.55
CA ALA A 227 7.79 -2.92 -18.15
C ALA A 227 7.74 -2.73 -16.62
N LYS A 228 8.86 -2.25 -16.05
CA LYS A 228 9.01 -1.95 -14.62
C LYS A 228 9.54 -0.53 -14.40
N ASN A 229 9.00 0.16 -13.39
CA ASN A 229 9.58 1.39 -12.85
C ASN A 229 10.31 1.09 -11.54
N LEU A 230 11.32 1.88 -11.20
CA LEU A 230 12.03 1.79 -9.93
C LEU A 230 11.69 2.98 -9.03
N TYR A 231 11.51 2.73 -7.74
CA TYR A 231 11.40 3.72 -6.68
C TYR A 231 12.59 3.57 -5.74
N ILE A 232 13.30 4.67 -5.52
CA ILE A 232 14.57 4.69 -4.78
C ILE A 232 14.44 5.70 -3.65
N ALA A 233 14.62 5.28 -2.40
CA ALA A 233 14.51 6.17 -1.25
C ALA A 233 15.47 5.78 -0.11
N VAL A 234 15.84 6.76 0.71
CA VAL A 234 16.70 6.54 1.89
C VAL A 234 15.83 6.17 3.08
N ARG A 235 16.16 5.10 3.79
CA ARG A 235 15.44 4.64 4.99
C ARG A 235 16.35 4.68 6.21
N VAL A 236 15.83 5.17 7.33
CA VAL A 236 16.50 5.27 8.62
C VAL A 236 15.53 4.83 9.71
N ASN A 237 16.02 4.17 10.76
CA ASN A 237 15.20 3.60 11.83
C ASN A 237 14.71 4.66 12.85
N LYS A 238 14.01 5.69 12.38
CA LYS A 238 13.49 6.79 13.20
C LYS A 238 12.03 7.10 12.84
N GLY A 239 11.33 7.82 13.70
CA GLY A 239 9.94 8.22 13.48
C GLY A 239 8.99 7.02 13.29
N GLY A 240 8.24 7.02 12.18
CA GLY A 240 7.38 5.89 11.82
C GLY A 240 8.14 4.60 11.53
N ASP A 241 9.41 4.71 11.13
CA ASP A 241 10.33 3.61 10.81
C ASP A 241 11.18 3.16 12.02
N VAL A 242 10.84 3.54 13.25
CA VAL A 242 11.65 3.22 14.45
C VAL A 242 11.97 1.73 14.66
N LYS A 243 11.15 0.83 14.10
CA LYS A 243 11.37 -0.63 14.15
C LYS A 243 11.83 -1.22 12.81
N LEU A 244 12.30 -0.38 11.88
CA LEU A 244 12.87 -0.84 10.63
C LEU A 244 14.09 -1.74 10.90
N GLY A 245 14.10 -2.94 10.34
CA GLY A 245 15.14 -3.93 10.57
C GLY A 245 16.54 -3.45 10.15
N LEU A 246 17.57 -3.95 10.84
CA LEU A 246 18.99 -3.60 10.60
C LEU A 246 19.41 -3.80 9.13
N GLU A 247 18.80 -4.75 8.44
CA GLU A 247 19.06 -5.00 7.02
C GLU A 247 18.71 -3.79 6.15
N PHE A 248 17.65 -3.04 6.50
CA PHE A 248 17.05 -1.99 5.67
C PHE A 248 17.40 -0.58 6.14
N MET A 249 17.77 -0.40 7.40
CA MET A 249 18.03 0.92 7.97
C MET A 249 19.38 1.48 7.52
N ASN A 250 19.46 2.81 7.43
CA ASN A 250 20.63 3.57 7.01
C ASN A 250 21.10 3.21 5.59
N LYS A 251 20.16 2.86 4.71
CA LYS A 251 20.43 2.43 3.33
C LYS A 251 19.49 3.10 2.34
N VAL A 252 19.89 3.05 1.09
CA VAL A 252 19.01 3.29 -0.05
C VAL A 252 18.23 2.01 -0.33
N ASN A 253 16.91 2.06 -0.23
CA ASN A 253 16.01 0.96 -0.61
C ASN A 253 15.52 1.18 -2.05
N ILE A 254 15.51 0.09 -2.82
CA ILE A 254 15.13 0.08 -4.23
C ILE A 254 13.99 -0.90 -4.42
N HIS A 255 12.84 -0.36 -4.79
CA HIS A 255 11.62 -1.11 -5.09
C HIS A 255 11.32 -1.05 -6.58
N GLU A 256 10.95 -2.17 -7.19
CA GLU A 256 10.40 -2.21 -8.55
C GLU A 256 8.88 -2.30 -8.52
N VAL A 257 8.22 -1.82 -9.57
CA VAL A 257 6.77 -1.90 -9.73
C VAL A 257 6.40 -2.06 -11.20
N ASN A 258 5.29 -2.75 -11.51
CA ASN A 258 4.77 -2.82 -12.88
C ASN A 258 4.52 -1.41 -13.45
N ALA A 259 5.22 -1.05 -14.53
CA ALA A 259 5.18 0.29 -15.12
C ALA A 259 3.85 0.60 -15.78
N THR A 260 3.17 -0.37 -16.40
CA THR A 260 1.84 -0.17 -16.99
C THR A 260 0.86 0.31 -15.93
N MET A 261 0.85 -0.36 -14.78
CA MET A 261 -0.03 -0.03 -13.68
C MET A 261 0.40 1.25 -12.94
N ASP A 262 1.70 1.59 -12.97
CA ASP A 262 2.24 2.82 -12.38
C ASP A 262 2.08 4.07 -13.24
N ASN A 263 2.15 3.91 -14.56
CA ASN A 263 2.00 4.99 -15.52
C ASN A 263 0.52 5.25 -15.86
N GLY A 264 -0.32 4.20 -15.85
CA GLY A 264 -1.70 4.20 -16.32
C GLY A 264 -2.74 4.97 -15.49
N TYR A 265 -2.31 5.76 -14.50
CA TYR A 265 -3.16 6.52 -13.56
C TYR A 265 -4.06 5.63 -12.67
N PRO A 266 -4.52 6.12 -11.49
CA PRO A 266 -5.07 5.32 -10.40
C PRO A 266 -6.28 4.41 -10.70
N VAL A 267 -7.05 4.69 -11.75
CA VAL A 267 -8.43 4.18 -11.88
C VAL A 267 -8.47 2.81 -12.55
N SER A 268 -7.62 2.57 -13.55
CA SER A 268 -7.68 1.36 -14.37
C SER A 268 -7.16 0.09 -13.67
N PHE A 269 -6.34 0.26 -12.63
CA PHE A 269 -5.64 -0.84 -11.96
C PHE A 269 -5.82 -0.83 -10.44
N ILE A 270 -6.91 -0.23 -9.95
CA ILE A 270 -7.17 -0.15 -8.51
C ILE A 270 -7.33 -1.53 -7.85
N ASN A 271 -7.82 -2.52 -8.61
CA ASN A 271 -8.05 -3.90 -8.17
C ASN A 271 -6.97 -4.88 -8.65
N ASN A 272 -5.81 -4.39 -9.08
CA ASN A 272 -4.75 -5.24 -9.61
C ASN A 272 -3.50 -5.10 -8.76
N ASP A 273 -2.91 -6.24 -8.39
CA ASP A 273 -1.61 -6.25 -7.74
C ASP A 273 -0.55 -5.71 -8.70
N ARG A 274 0.08 -4.61 -8.28
CA ARG A 274 1.13 -3.91 -9.03
C ARG A 274 2.49 -4.56 -8.82
N ARG A 275 2.56 -5.54 -7.91
CA ARG A 275 3.74 -6.26 -7.47
C ARG A 275 4.89 -5.32 -7.17
N ILE A 276 4.69 -4.51 -6.13
CA ILE A 276 5.76 -3.67 -5.58
C ILE A 276 6.75 -4.62 -4.91
N ALA A 277 7.99 -4.66 -5.37
CA ALA A 277 8.97 -5.64 -4.89
C ALA A 277 10.30 -4.97 -4.49
N LEU A 278 10.82 -5.31 -3.32
CA LEU A 278 12.17 -4.90 -2.90
C LEU A 278 13.21 -5.71 -3.69
N ILE A 279 14.03 -5.03 -4.49
CA ILE A 279 15.07 -5.65 -5.33
C ILE A 279 16.49 -5.25 -4.93
N GLY A 280 16.65 -4.18 -4.15
CA GLY A 280 17.96 -3.66 -3.85
C GLY A 280 18.05 -2.85 -2.56
N LEU A 281 19.24 -2.94 -1.98
CA LEU A 281 19.68 -2.19 -0.82
C LEU A 281 21.09 -1.70 -1.13
N VAL A 282 21.38 -0.43 -0.86
CA VAL A 282 22.71 0.16 -1.04
C VAL A 282 23.14 0.81 0.26
N SER A 283 24.23 0.32 0.84
CA SER A 283 24.82 0.91 2.04
C SER A 283 25.45 2.27 1.73
N PRO A 284 25.67 3.12 2.75
CA PRO A 284 26.44 4.35 2.57
C PRO A 284 27.84 4.02 2.05
N LEU A 285 28.38 4.89 1.21
CA LEU A 285 29.67 4.73 0.54
C LEU A 285 29.82 3.40 -0.22
N SER A 286 28.73 2.90 -0.82
CA SER A 286 28.74 1.67 -1.61
C SER A 286 27.90 1.79 -2.89
N GLN A 287 27.96 0.77 -3.73
CA GLN A 287 27.19 0.71 -4.97
C GLN A 287 26.49 -0.64 -5.14
N LYS A 288 25.36 -0.64 -5.84
CA LYS A 288 24.68 -1.84 -6.34
C LYS A 288 24.45 -1.70 -7.84
N ASN A 289 24.89 -2.71 -8.58
CA ASN A 289 24.58 -2.84 -9.99
C ASN A 289 23.25 -3.60 -10.16
N LEU A 290 22.32 -3.00 -10.89
CA LEU A 290 21.05 -3.59 -11.32
C LEU A 290 21.18 -3.95 -12.79
N THR A 291 21.75 -5.13 -13.07
CA THR A 291 22.11 -5.56 -14.43
C THR A 291 20.91 -5.60 -15.38
N ASP A 292 19.76 -6.07 -14.90
CA ASP A 292 18.52 -6.16 -15.69
C ASP A 292 18.01 -4.77 -16.13
N TYR A 293 18.45 -3.72 -15.42
CA TYR A 293 18.08 -2.33 -15.69
C TYR A 293 19.17 -1.52 -16.39
N LYS A 294 20.38 -2.11 -16.54
CA LYS A 294 21.60 -1.42 -16.94
C LYS A 294 21.87 -0.14 -16.12
N LEU A 295 21.69 -0.24 -14.81
CA LEU A 295 21.85 0.86 -13.86
C LEU A 295 22.83 0.53 -12.74
N SER A 296 23.69 1.47 -12.40
CA SER A 296 24.45 1.48 -11.15
C SER A 296 23.85 2.52 -10.20
N ILE A 297 23.44 2.07 -9.01
CA ILE A 297 22.90 2.91 -7.94
C ILE A 297 23.95 3.00 -6.83
N TYR A 298 24.19 4.19 -6.32
CA TYR A 298 25.19 4.44 -5.28
C TYR A 298 24.55 5.07 -4.05
N GLY A 299 24.87 4.52 -2.89
CA GLY A 299 24.68 5.19 -1.60
C GLY A 299 25.94 5.99 -1.30
N GLY A 300 25.85 7.31 -1.29
CA GLY A 300 26.97 8.20 -1.07
C GLY A 300 27.18 8.55 0.40
N SER A 301 27.81 9.70 0.63
CA SER A 301 27.99 10.29 1.96
C SER A 301 26.69 10.89 2.51
N TRP A 302 26.60 10.97 3.84
CA TRP A 302 25.56 11.74 4.52
C TRP A 302 25.93 13.23 4.47
N VAL A 303 25.10 14.04 3.83
CA VAL A 303 25.35 15.49 3.64
C VAL A 303 24.65 16.36 4.69
N ALA A 304 23.68 15.79 5.39
CA ALA A 304 23.03 16.36 6.56
C ALA A 304 22.52 15.22 7.45
N ASN A 305 21.92 15.57 8.59
CA ASN A 305 21.28 14.58 9.45
C ASN A 305 20.25 13.77 8.66
N ASP A 306 20.51 12.46 8.55
CA ASP A 306 19.72 11.50 7.79
C ASP A 306 19.35 11.93 6.36
N THR A 307 20.21 12.71 5.69
CA THR A 307 20.11 13.01 4.26
C THR A 307 21.33 12.48 3.54
N MET A 308 21.14 11.55 2.60
CA MET A 308 22.22 10.86 1.89
C MET A 308 22.33 11.35 0.45
N LYS A 309 23.56 11.47 -0.07
CA LYS A 309 23.76 11.53 -1.52
C LYS A 309 23.36 10.21 -2.15
N VAL A 310 22.52 10.25 -3.17
CA VAL A 310 22.18 9.09 -3.99
C VAL A 310 22.57 9.39 -5.42
N HIS A 311 23.38 8.51 -6.01
CA HIS A 311 23.79 8.63 -7.39
C HIS A 311 23.17 7.55 -8.25
N ILE A 312 22.81 7.90 -9.49
CA ILE A 312 22.22 6.98 -10.46
C ILE A 312 22.99 7.14 -11.76
N CYS A 313 23.51 6.06 -12.29
CA CYS A 313 24.18 6.04 -13.59
C CYS A 313 23.64 4.90 -14.45
N ARG A 314 23.25 5.23 -15.68
CA ARG A 314 22.92 4.26 -16.74
C ARG A 314 24.19 3.87 -17.48
N TYR A 315 24.31 2.60 -17.85
CA TYR A 315 25.36 2.11 -18.76
C TYR A 315 24.72 1.35 -19.93
N GLU A 316 25.51 1.05 -20.96
CA GLU A 316 25.04 0.31 -22.13
C GLU A 316 25.49 -1.15 -22.15
N VAL A 317 26.77 -1.39 -21.85
CA VAL A 317 27.43 -2.69 -21.92
C VAL A 317 27.85 -3.16 -20.54
N SER A 318 28.48 -2.28 -19.74
CA SER A 318 29.07 -2.65 -18.46
C SER A 318 28.94 -1.55 -17.42
N PRO A 319 28.74 -1.88 -16.13
CA PRO A 319 28.78 -0.90 -15.04
C PRO A 319 30.11 -0.15 -14.94
N ALA A 320 31.19 -0.64 -15.56
CA ALA A 320 32.47 0.06 -15.63
C ALA A 320 32.43 1.38 -16.45
N GLU A 321 31.40 1.58 -17.27
CA GLU A 321 31.15 2.87 -17.93
C GLU A 321 30.75 3.97 -16.94
N CYS A 322 30.20 3.57 -15.79
CA CYS A 322 29.78 4.51 -14.77
C CYS A 322 30.97 4.97 -13.91
N PRO A 323 30.98 6.23 -13.45
CA PRO A 323 32.08 6.73 -12.65
C PRO A 323 32.22 5.97 -11.33
N THR A 324 33.44 5.92 -10.79
CA THR A 324 33.66 5.34 -9.46
C THR A 324 32.98 6.20 -8.38
N LEU A 325 32.57 5.58 -7.28
CA LEU A 325 31.95 6.32 -6.19
C LEU A 325 32.89 7.40 -5.62
N LEU A 326 34.19 7.11 -5.53
CA LEU A 326 35.18 8.10 -5.11
C LEU A 326 35.16 9.35 -6.00
N PHE A 327 35.10 9.16 -7.33
CA PHE A 327 35.00 10.28 -8.25
C PHE A 327 33.71 11.09 -8.03
N LEU A 328 32.57 10.42 -7.83
CA LEU A 328 31.29 11.07 -7.57
C LEU A 328 31.28 11.86 -6.25
N GLU A 329 31.91 11.34 -5.20
CA GLU A 329 31.99 12.00 -3.90
C GLU A 329 32.92 13.23 -3.89
N THR A 330 33.96 13.23 -4.73
CA THR A 330 34.87 14.39 -4.87
C THR A 330 34.27 15.56 -5.63
N ARG A 331 33.20 15.34 -6.41
CA ARG A 331 32.50 16.43 -7.08
C ARG A 331 31.76 17.26 -6.04
N LEU A 332 31.93 18.58 -6.14
CA LEU A 332 31.10 19.51 -5.38
C LEU A 332 29.64 19.17 -5.65
N SER A 333 28.88 18.93 -4.59
CA SER A 333 27.44 18.74 -4.69
C SER A 333 26.86 19.91 -5.49
N PRO A 334 25.89 19.66 -6.39
CA PRO A 334 25.10 20.75 -6.95
C PRO A 334 24.61 21.62 -5.78
N PRO A 335 24.64 22.95 -5.91
CA PRO A 335 24.06 23.81 -4.89
C PRO A 335 22.64 23.30 -4.58
N PRO A 336 22.23 23.25 -3.30
CA PRO A 336 20.92 22.74 -2.94
C PRO A 336 19.89 23.44 -3.81
N SER A 337 19.09 22.66 -4.54
CA SER A 337 17.99 23.22 -5.32
C SER A 337 17.20 24.13 -4.37
N PRO A 338 16.92 25.38 -4.75
CA PRO A 338 16.15 26.27 -3.90
C PRO A 338 14.89 25.53 -3.46
N PRO A 339 14.51 25.61 -2.17
CA PRO A 339 13.37 24.87 -1.65
C PRO A 339 12.20 25.13 -2.60
N SER A 340 11.60 24.05 -3.12
CA SER A 340 10.38 24.17 -3.91
C SER A 340 9.47 25.12 -3.14
N PRO A 341 9.00 26.22 -3.75
CA PRO A 341 8.23 27.23 -3.04
C PRO A 341 7.16 26.49 -2.26
N ALA A 342 7.21 26.64 -0.92
CA ALA A 342 6.32 25.92 -0.02
C ALA A 342 4.94 26.02 -0.63
N MET A 343 4.34 24.88 -1.00
CA MET A 343 2.96 24.91 -1.44
C MET A 343 2.21 25.68 -0.35
N PRO A 344 1.53 26.79 -0.70
CA PRO A 344 0.82 27.57 0.29
C PRO A 344 -0.01 26.59 1.11
N PRO A 345 -0.03 26.73 2.45
CA PRO A 345 -0.84 25.85 3.30
C PRO A 345 -2.18 25.74 2.62
N ASN A 346 -2.65 24.51 2.40
CA ASN A 346 -3.88 24.25 1.67
C ASN A 346 -5.01 24.83 2.52
N VAL A 347 -5.23 26.14 2.44
CA VAL A 347 -6.33 26.85 3.07
C VAL A 347 -7.54 26.24 2.39
N PRO A 348 -8.38 25.47 3.11
CA PRO A 348 -9.58 24.95 2.51
C PRO A 348 -10.31 26.13 1.87
N PRO A 349 -10.67 26.05 0.57
CA PRO A 349 -11.34 27.14 -0.10
C PRO A 349 -12.53 27.57 0.77
N PRO A 350 -12.76 28.89 0.96
CA PRO A 350 -13.88 29.36 1.75
C PRO A 350 -15.14 28.66 1.24
N SER A 351 -15.88 28.07 2.17
CA SER A 351 -17.10 27.34 1.84
C SER A 351 -17.95 28.21 0.91
N PRO A 352 -18.35 27.70 -0.27
CA PRO A 352 -19.17 28.48 -1.19
C PRO A 352 -20.40 28.97 -0.43
N PRO A 353 -20.83 30.24 -0.65
CA PRO A 353 -22.03 30.75 0.00
C PRO A 353 -23.20 29.80 -0.29
N PRO A 354 -24.08 29.56 0.71
CA PRO A 354 -25.22 28.68 0.53
C PRO A 354 -26.00 29.08 -0.72
N PRO A 355 -26.41 28.11 -1.57
CA PRO A 355 -27.18 28.41 -2.76
C PRO A 355 -28.41 29.25 -2.39
N PRO A 356 -28.78 30.27 -3.18
CA PRO A 356 -30.04 30.95 -2.98
C PRO A 356 -31.18 29.90 -3.00
N PRO A 357 -32.20 30.05 -2.13
CA PRO A 357 -33.30 29.10 -2.06
C PRO A 357 -33.90 28.92 -3.48
N PRO A 358 -34.13 27.68 -3.92
CA PRO A 358 -34.61 27.42 -5.27
C PRO A 358 -35.92 28.18 -5.51
N GLN A 359 -35.91 29.06 -6.50
CA GLN A 359 -37.13 29.70 -6.97
C GLN A 359 -38.11 28.61 -7.39
N ARG A 360 -39.34 28.68 -6.86
CA ARG A 360 -40.41 27.74 -7.22
C ARG A 360 -40.53 27.70 -8.74
N PRO A 361 -40.44 26.51 -9.37
CA PRO A 361 -40.74 26.38 -10.78
C PRO A 361 -42.18 26.85 -11.05
N PRO A 362 -42.44 27.57 -12.15
CA PRO A 362 -43.79 27.84 -12.58
C PRO A 362 -44.54 26.51 -12.83
N PRO A 363 -45.84 26.45 -12.55
CA PRO A 363 -46.64 25.23 -12.71
C PRO A 363 -46.59 24.74 -14.16
N SER A 364 -46.25 23.47 -14.34
CA SER A 364 -46.19 22.83 -15.65
C SER A 364 -47.57 22.83 -16.33
N PRO A 365 -47.64 23.08 -17.64
CA PRO A 365 -48.89 22.95 -18.40
C PRO A 365 -49.38 21.49 -18.42
N PRO A 366 -50.71 21.28 -18.50
CA PRO A 366 -51.28 19.94 -18.51
C PRO A 366 -50.85 19.14 -19.75
N PRO A 367 -50.58 17.83 -19.61
CA PRO A 367 -50.11 17.00 -20.71
C PRO A 367 -51.21 16.77 -21.75
N PRO A 368 -50.85 16.69 -23.05
CA PRO A 368 -51.79 16.39 -24.12
C PRO A 368 -52.32 14.95 -24.03
N PRO A 369 -53.55 14.68 -24.51
CA PRO A 369 -54.17 13.36 -24.47
C PRO A 369 -53.42 12.34 -25.34
N SER A 370 -53.16 11.17 -24.76
CA SER A 370 -52.42 10.08 -25.38
C SER A 370 -53.13 9.48 -26.61
N PRO A 371 -52.42 9.17 -27.71
CA PRO A 371 -52.98 8.48 -28.87
C PRO A 371 -53.40 7.04 -28.55
N LYS A 372 -54.48 6.57 -29.19
CA LYS A 372 -54.96 5.18 -29.07
C LYS A 372 -53.94 4.17 -29.65
N PRO A 373 -53.71 3.03 -28.98
CA PRO A 373 -52.81 1.99 -29.50
C PRO A 373 -53.39 1.28 -30.74
N PRO A 374 -52.53 0.87 -31.70
CA PRO A 374 -52.94 0.06 -32.84
C PRO A 374 -53.24 -1.40 -32.45
N PRO A 375 -54.06 -2.12 -33.25
CA PRO A 375 -54.44 -3.50 -32.98
C PRO A 375 -53.28 -4.50 -33.13
N LYS A 376 -53.30 -5.53 -32.28
CA LYS A 376 -52.22 -6.51 -32.10
C LYS A 376 -52.22 -7.58 -33.21
N PRO A 377 -51.07 -7.93 -33.82
CA PRO A 377 -50.99 -8.99 -34.83
C PRO A 377 -51.22 -10.40 -34.25
N PRO A 378 -51.73 -11.35 -35.06
CA PRO A 378 -51.93 -12.74 -34.63
C PRO A 378 -50.61 -13.50 -34.44
N SER A 379 -50.54 -14.32 -33.38
CA SER A 379 -49.35 -15.04 -32.96
C SER A 379 -49.06 -16.30 -33.81
N PRO A 380 -47.78 -16.63 -34.09
CA PRO A 380 -47.40 -17.82 -34.85
C PRO A 380 -47.52 -19.13 -34.04
N LYS A 381 -47.77 -20.24 -34.74
CA LYS A 381 -48.01 -21.58 -34.19
C LYS A 381 -46.72 -22.20 -33.58
N PRO A 382 -46.81 -22.92 -32.45
CA PRO A 382 -45.65 -23.57 -31.82
C PRO A 382 -45.19 -24.84 -32.58
N PRO A 383 -43.89 -25.16 -32.53
CA PRO A 383 -43.34 -26.40 -33.10
C PRO A 383 -43.64 -27.65 -32.23
N PRO A 384 -43.60 -28.86 -32.81
CA PRO A 384 -43.93 -30.11 -32.13
C PRO A 384 -42.87 -30.54 -31.10
N LYS A 385 -43.34 -31.16 -30.01
CA LYS A 385 -42.52 -31.61 -28.86
C LYS A 385 -41.70 -32.88 -29.16
N PRO A 386 -40.46 -32.99 -28.63
CA PRO A 386 -39.66 -34.22 -28.68
C PRO A 386 -40.21 -35.35 -27.77
N PRO A 387 -39.90 -36.63 -28.07
CA PRO A 387 -40.33 -37.77 -27.27
C PRO A 387 -39.57 -37.89 -25.94
N SER A 388 -40.27 -38.36 -24.91
CA SER A 388 -39.81 -38.40 -23.52
C SER A 388 -39.01 -39.67 -23.19
N PRO A 389 -38.00 -39.60 -22.29
CA PRO A 389 -37.22 -40.76 -21.84
C PRO A 389 -37.96 -41.64 -20.81
N PRO A 390 -37.54 -42.91 -20.62
CA PRO A 390 -38.23 -43.88 -19.78
C PRO A 390 -38.08 -43.62 -18.26
N PRO A 391 -39.04 -44.11 -17.43
CA PRO A 391 -39.16 -43.73 -16.03
C PRO A 391 -38.21 -44.48 -15.08
N LYS A 392 -37.68 -43.76 -14.08
CA LYS A 392 -36.94 -44.31 -12.93
C LYS A 392 -37.88 -44.82 -11.82
N PRO A 393 -37.44 -45.76 -10.96
CA PRO A 393 -38.25 -46.37 -9.90
C PRO A 393 -38.58 -45.41 -8.73
N PRO A 394 -39.65 -45.69 -7.94
CA PRO A 394 -40.23 -44.75 -6.99
C PRO A 394 -39.49 -44.72 -5.65
N VAL A 395 -39.22 -43.50 -5.16
CA VAL A 395 -38.78 -43.22 -3.79
C VAL A 395 -40.01 -42.88 -2.93
N LEU A 396 -40.07 -43.47 -1.74
CA LEU A 396 -41.16 -43.37 -0.76
C LEU A 396 -41.39 -41.93 -0.25
N LYS A 397 -42.67 -41.55 -0.14
CA LYS A 397 -43.15 -40.23 0.34
C LYS A 397 -43.16 -40.15 1.88
N PRO A 398 -42.81 -38.99 2.49
CA PRO A 398 -43.11 -38.68 3.89
C PRO A 398 -44.60 -38.29 4.13
N PRO A 399 -45.08 -38.32 5.38
CA PRO A 399 -46.49 -38.12 5.75
C PRO A 399 -46.92 -36.63 5.69
N PRO A 400 -48.25 -36.37 5.63
CA PRO A 400 -48.81 -35.04 5.41
C PRO A 400 -48.83 -34.17 6.67
N PRO A 401 -48.73 -32.83 6.53
CA PRO A 401 -48.93 -31.91 7.65
C PRO A 401 -50.41 -31.64 7.94
N SER A 402 -50.70 -31.43 9.24
CA SER A 402 -52.02 -31.21 9.85
C SER A 402 -52.78 -29.95 9.37
N PRO A 403 -54.11 -29.87 9.63
CA PRO A 403 -55.00 -28.86 9.04
C PRO A 403 -54.81 -27.46 9.64
N ARG A 404 -54.88 -26.44 8.77
CA ARG A 404 -54.92 -25.02 9.14
C ARG A 404 -56.27 -24.66 9.78
N THR A 405 -56.19 -23.88 10.85
CA THR A 405 -57.31 -23.19 11.52
C THR A 405 -57.86 -22.01 10.70
N PRO A 406 -59.14 -21.63 10.90
CA PRO A 406 -59.84 -20.61 10.13
C PRO A 406 -59.48 -19.17 10.55
N PRO A 407 -59.72 -18.17 9.67
CA PRO A 407 -59.36 -16.77 9.92
C PRO A 407 -60.33 -16.07 10.89
N SER A 408 -59.77 -15.27 11.80
CA SER A 408 -60.49 -14.37 12.71
C SER A 408 -60.85 -13.03 12.04
N PRO A 409 -61.87 -12.31 12.55
CA PRO A 409 -62.47 -11.17 11.87
C PRO A 409 -61.66 -9.88 12.01
N ILE A 410 -61.84 -9.03 11.00
CA ILE A 410 -61.27 -7.69 10.84
C ILE A 410 -61.79 -6.76 11.95
N LEU A 411 -60.87 -6.24 12.77
CA LEU A 411 -61.13 -5.20 13.77
C LEU A 411 -60.70 -3.84 13.22
N SER A 412 -61.64 -2.90 13.24
CA SER A 412 -61.52 -1.51 12.82
C SER A 412 -60.40 -0.76 13.54
N SER A 413 -59.64 0.02 12.79
CA SER A 413 -58.57 0.90 13.27
C SER A 413 -59.11 2.04 14.17
N PRO A 414 -58.48 2.35 15.31
CA PRO A 414 -58.71 3.61 16.01
C PRO A 414 -57.92 4.76 15.38
N LEU A 415 -58.56 5.93 15.30
CA LEU A 415 -57.95 7.20 14.93
C LEU A 415 -56.76 7.53 15.86
N LEU A 416 -55.63 7.89 15.25
CA LEU A 416 -54.47 8.45 15.93
C LEU A 416 -54.80 9.88 16.44
N PRO A 417 -54.45 10.23 17.68
CA PRO A 417 -54.55 11.61 18.16
C PRO A 417 -53.46 12.49 17.53
N ALA A 418 -53.84 13.74 17.25
CA ALA A 418 -52.98 14.76 16.66
C ALA A 418 -51.72 15.03 17.51
N SER A 419 -50.58 15.16 16.84
CA SER A 419 -49.30 15.53 17.45
C SER A 419 -49.38 16.91 18.14
N PRO A 420 -48.85 17.07 19.36
CA PRO A 420 -48.77 18.37 20.01
C PRO A 420 -47.82 19.32 19.27
N PRO A 421 -48.06 20.65 19.34
CA PRO A 421 -47.20 21.64 18.71
C PRO A 421 -45.80 21.66 19.32
N PRO A 422 -44.77 22.01 18.52
CA PRO A 422 -43.39 22.07 18.99
C PRO A 422 -43.22 23.13 20.10
N PRO A 423 -42.35 22.86 21.10
CA PRO A 423 -42.07 23.83 22.15
C PRO A 423 -41.36 25.08 21.58
N PRO A 424 -41.56 26.26 22.21
CA PRO A 424 -40.92 27.50 21.78
C PRO A 424 -39.38 27.40 21.84
N PRO A 425 -38.67 28.12 20.95
CA PRO A 425 -37.22 28.12 20.91
C PRO A 425 -36.65 28.65 22.23
N ARG A 426 -35.65 27.94 22.78
CA ARG A 426 -34.92 28.37 23.97
C ARG A 426 -34.14 29.66 23.66
N PRO A 427 -34.05 30.59 24.63
CA PRO A 427 -33.20 31.77 24.49
C PRO A 427 -31.73 31.36 24.30
N PRO A 428 -30.94 32.13 23.55
CA PRO A 428 -29.52 31.88 23.37
C PRO A 428 -28.79 31.93 24.73
N PRO A 429 -27.80 31.07 24.96
CA PRO A 429 -26.97 31.16 26.15
C PRO A 429 -26.23 32.51 26.17
N PRO A 430 -25.99 33.09 27.36
CA PRO A 430 -25.23 34.33 27.49
C PRO A 430 -23.81 34.12 26.95
N SER A 431 -23.29 35.14 26.25
CA SER A 431 -21.93 35.15 25.73
C SER A 431 -20.91 34.90 26.86
N PRO A 432 -19.94 34.00 26.67
CA PRO A 432 -18.91 33.77 27.66
C PRO A 432 -18.06 35.02 27.84
N GLU A 433 -17.81 35.37 29.10
CA GLU A 433 -16.90 36.45 29.50
C GLU A 433 -15.48 36.17 28.96
N PRO A 434 -14.76 37.20 28.47
CA PRO A 434 -13.39 37.03 28.00
C PRO A 434 -12.48 36.54 29.14
N PRO A 435 -11.62 35.53 28.90
CA PRO A 435 -10.72 35.02 29.93
C PRO A 435 -9.70 36.08 30.35
N SER A 436 -9.49 36.19 31.66
CA SER A 436 -8.44 37.02 32.25
C SER A 436 -7.05 36.65 31.70
N PRO A 437 -6.14 37.63 31.52
CA PRO A 437 -4.81 37.37 31.04
C PRO A 437 -4.05 36.42 31.98
N PRO A 438 -3.24 35.49 31.42
CA PRO A 438 -2.46 34.57 32.23
C PRO A 438 -1.40 35.32 33.05
N PRO A 439 -1.08 34.85 34.26
CA PRO A 439 -0.01 35.42 35.07
C PRO A 439 1.35 35.26 34.35
N PRO A 440 2.30 36.18 34.55
CA PRO A 440 3.62 36.10 33.94
C PRO A 440 4.34 34.82 34.37
N SER A 441 4.92 34.13 33.39
CA SER A 441 5.68 32.90 33.62
C SER A 441 6.89 33.17 34.54
N PRO A 442 7.13 32.30 35.54
CA PRO A 442 8.32 32.41 36.38
C PRO A 442 9.59 32.21 35.54
N GLU A 443 10.61 33.00 35.88
CA GLU A 443 11.92 32.98 35.24
C GLU A 443 12.57 31.58 35.39
N PRO A 444 13.17 31.02 34.33
CA PRO A 444 13.80 29.71 34.42
C PRO A 444 15.00 29.75 35.38
N PRO A 445 15.16 28.74 36.26
CA PRO A 445 16.33 28.66 37.13
C PRO A 445 17.60 28.50 36.29
N SER A 446 18.67 29.15 36.75
CA SER A 446 19.98 29.08 36.10
C SER A 446 20.49 27.63 36.03
N PRO A 447 21.14 27.24 34.92
CA PRO A 447 21.63 25.89 34.75
C PRO A 447 22.74 25.57 35.78
N PRO A 448 22.78 24.34 36.32
CA PRO A 448 23.82 23.92 37.24
C PRO A 448 25.19 23.88 36.53
N PRO A 449 26.30 24.09 37.27
CA PRO A 449 27.64 24.03 36.71
C PRO A 449 27.95 22.62 36.15
N PRO A 450 28.76 22.53 35.08
CA PRO A 450 29.08 21.27 34.43
C PRO A 450 29.88 20.35 35.37
N SER A 451 29.46 19.09 35.45
CA SER A 451 30.17 18.04 36.18
C SER A 451 31.57 17.80 35.62
N PRO A 452 32.55 17.43 36.45
CA PRO A 452 33.90 17.10 36.00
C PRO A 452 33.89 15.90 35.05
N PRO A 453 34.82 15.85 34.08
CA PRO A 453 34.90 14.77 33.12
C PRO A 453 35.22 13.44 33.82
N PRO A 454 34.61 12.31 33.38
CA PRO A 454 34.90 11.00 33.93
C PRO A 454 36.35 10.60 33.61
N PRO A 455 37.00 9.80 34.49
CA PRO A 455 38.34 9.30 34.25
C PRO A 455 38.38 8.40 33.01
N SER A 456 39.49 8.49 32.27
CA SER A 456 39.73 7.69 31.06
C SER A 456 39.60 6.20 31.33
N PRO A 457 38.89 5.44 30.48
CA PRO A 457 38.74 4.00 30.64
C PRO A 457 40.08 3.28 30.41
N GLU A 458 40.36 2.29 31.26
CA GLU A 458 41.49 1.38 31.07
C GLU A 458 41.38 0.60 29.75
N PRO A 459 42.51 0.25 29.12
CA PRO A 459 42.52 -0.53 27.90
C PRO A 459 41.95 -1.94 28.14
N PRO A 460 41.08 -2.45 27.25
CA PRO A 460 40.47 -3.75 27.42
C PRO A 460 41.51 -4.87 27.28
N SER A 461 41.46 -5.83 28.20
CA SER A 461 42.20 -7.10 28.12
C SER A 461 41.86 -7.87 26.83
N PRO A 462 42.82 -8.60 26.25
CA PRO A 462 42.60 -9.35 25.01
C PRO A 462 41.48 -10.38 25.17
N SER A 463 40.56 -10.40 24.21
CA SER A 463 39.43 -11.32 24.20
C SER A 463 39.90 -12.78 24.04
N PRO A 464 39.28 -13.73 24.76
CA PRO A 464 39.56 -15.16 24.56
C PRO A 464 39.18 -15.60 23.13
N PRO A 465 39.86 -16.62 22.57
CA PRO A 465 39.58 -17.12 21.23
C PRO A 465 38.13 -17.62 21.14
N SER A 466 37.47 -17.24 20.04
CA SER A 466 36.08 -17.63 19.78
C SER A 466 35.94 -19.15 19.72
N PRO A 467 34.90 -19.73 20.34
CA PRO A 467 34.61 -21.15 20.19
C PRO A 467 34.26 -21.47 18.74
N SER A 468 34.70 -22.65 18.28
CA SER A 468 34.37 -23.18 16.96
C SER A 468 32.85 -23.23 16.75
N PRO A 469 32.35 -22.86 15.56
CA PRO A 469 30.93 -22.90 15.27
C PRO A 469 30.39 -24.34 15.41
N PRO A 470 29.18 -24.51 15.99
CA PRO A 470 28.56 -25.83 16.08
C PRO A 470 28.26 -26.36 14.68
N SER A 471 28.44 -27.68 14.51
CA SER A 471 28.09 -28.40 13.29
C SER A 471 26.63 -28.15 12.90
N PRO A 472 26.31 -28.03 11.60
CA PRO A 472 24.94 -27.85 11.14
C PRO A 472 24.07 -29.04 11.58
N PRO A 473 22.81 -28.78 11.96
CA PRO A 473 21.87 -29.86 12.28
C PRO A 473 21.62 -30.74 11.06
N PRO A 474 21.33 -32.05 11.27
CA PRO A 474 20.98 -32.95 10.18
C PRO A 474 19.72 -32.45 9.44
N PRO A 475 19.60 -32.73 8.12
CA PRO A 475 18.42 -32.36 7.35
C PRO A 475 17.16 -32.99 7.95
N PHE A 476 16.09 -32.21 8.01
CA PHE A 476 14.77 -32.68 8.46
C PHE A 476 14.28 -33.82 7.55
N PRO A 477 13.68 -34.88 8.11
CA PRO A 477 13.03 -35.92 7.31
C PRO A 477 11.87 -35.30 6.52
N PRO A 478 11.56 -35.84 5.32
CA PRO A 478 10.43 -35.38 4.52
C PRO A 478 9.12 -35.50 5.30
N GLU A 479 8.33 -34.44 5.26
CA GLU A 479 7.01 -34.31 5.87
C GLU A 479 6.12 -35.50 5.47
N ALA A 480 5.63 -36.25 6.46
CA ALA A 480 4.69 -37.34 6.22
C ALA A 480 3.36 -36.76 5.71
N PRO A 481 2.73 -37.37 4.69
CA PRO A 481 1.42 -36.93 4.22
C PRO A 481 0.37 -37.07 5.33
N TRP A 482 -0.40 -36.00 5.51
CA TRP A 482 -1.48 -35.88 6.48
C TRP A 482 -2.40 -37.11 6.46
N ALA A 483 -2.62 -37.70 7.64
CA ALA A 483 -3.57 -38.78 7.83
C ALA A 483 -5.00 -38.28 7.55
N PRO A 484 -5.84 -39.04 6.80
CA PRO A 484 -7.23 -38.68 6.60
C PRO A 484 -8.04 -38.86 7.88
N ASP A 485 -9.08 -38.02 8.03
CA ASP A 485 -10.03 -38.03 9.15
C ASP A 485 -10.64 -39.42 9.41
N PRO A 486 -10.95 -39.77 10.67
CA PRO A 486 -11.58 -41.04 11.01
C PRO A 486 -12.97 -41.15 10.34
N PRO A 487 -13.33 -42.34 9.80
CA PRO A 487 -14.60 -42.55 9.13
C PRO A 487 -15.79 -42.47 10.10
N LEU A 488 -16.91 -41.94 9.59
CA LEU A 488 -18.18 -41.90 10.29
C LEU A 488 -18.67 -43.32 10.65
N PRO A 489 -19.28 -43.52 11.84
CA PRO A 489 -19.77 -44.83 12.27
C PRO A 489 -20.85 -45.36 11.30
N GLY A 490 -20.63 -46.54 10.71
CA GLY A 490 -21.62 -47.23 9.87
C GLY A 490 -21.23 -47.42 8.39
N SER A 491 -20.04 -47.02 7.98
CA SER A 491 -19.56 -47.31 6.61
C SER A 491 -18.96 -48.72 6.52
N PRO A 492 -19.25 -49.51 5.47
CA PRO A 492 -18.56 -50.78 5.25
C PRO A 492 -17.05 -50.55 5.06
N PRO A 493 -16.20 -51.45 5.57
CA PRO A 493 -14.76 -51.30 5.47
C PRO A 493 -14.32 -51.24 4.00
N PRO A 494 -13.37 -50.35 3.64
CA PRO A 494 -12.82 -50.33 2.30
C PRO A 494 -12.14 -51.67 2.00
N PRO A 495 -12.14 -52.12 0.72
CA PRO A 495 -11.38 -53.29 0.32
C PRO A 495 -9.89 -53.10 0.65
N PRO A 496 -9.17 -54.16 1.03
CA PRO A 496 -7.76 -54.08 1.33
C PRO A 496 -7.00 -53.53 0.11
N PRO A 497 -6.01 -52.64 0.31
CA PRO A 497 -5.20 -52.14 -0.78
C PRO A 497 -4.47 -53.31 -1.47
N PRO A 498 -4.26 -53.24 -2.79
CA PRO A 498 -3.46 -54.23 -3.49
C PRO A 498 -2.03 -54.28 -2.89
N PRO A 499 -1.38 -55.45 -2.89
CA PRO A 499 -0.01 -55.57 -2.40
C PRO A 499 0.90 -54.60 -3.18
N PRO A 500 1.86 -53.95 -2.49
CA PRO A 500 2.78 -53.04 -3.16
C PRO A 500 3.57 -53.82 -4.23
N PRO A 501 3.87 -53.18 -5.38
CA PRO A 501 4.75 -53.78 -6.37
C PRO A 501 6.11 -54.12 -5.73
N PRO A 502 6.79 -55.19 -6.18
CA PRO A 502 8.12 -55.51 -5.68
C PRO A 502 9.07 -54.31 -5.88
N PRO A 503 9.98 -54.06 -4.92
CA PRO A 503 10.93 -52.96 -5.04
C PRO A 503 11.73 -53.12 -6.33
N SER A 504 11.85 -52.01 -7.07
CA SER A 504 12.75 -51.97 -8.24
C SER A 504 14.18 -52.23 -7.78
N PRO A 505 14.99 -52.97 -8.55
CA PRO A 505 16.39 -53.19 -8.20
C PRO A 505 17.12 -51.86 -8.03
N ASP A 506 17.95 -51.77 -6.99
CA ASP A 506 18.74 -50.58 -6.71
C ASP A 506 19.55 -50.18 -7.96
N PRO A 507 19.56 -48.90 -8.34
CA PRO A 507 20.41 -48.44 -9.42
C PRO A 507 21.88 -48.73 -9.06
N PRO A 508 22.71 -49.13 -10.04
CA PRO A 508 24.12 -49.39 -9.79
C PRO A 508 24.78 -48.14 -9.19
N SER A 509 25.63 -48.35 -8.19
CA SER A 509 26.41 -47.27 -7.56
C SER A 509 27.13 -46.46 -8.64
N PRO A 510 27.03 -45.12 -8.62
CA PRO A 510 27.74 -44.28 -9.58
C PRO A 510 29.24 -44.50 -9.45
N GLU A 511 29.91 -44.77 -10.58
CA GLU A 511 31.37 -44.82 -10.64
C GLU A 511 31.98 -43.52 -10.10
N PRO A 512 33.11 -43.60 -9.36
CA PRO A 512 33.80 -42.41 -8.91
C PRO A 512 34.21 -41.55 -10.11
N PRO A 513 34.03 -40.22 -10.03
CA PRO A 513 34.35 -39.33 -11.13
C PRO A 513 35.84 -39.45 -11.46
N SER A 514 36.13 -39.62 -12.75
CA SER A 514 37.50 -39.59 -13.26
C SER A 514 38.17 -38.25 -12.92
N PRO A 515 39.48 -38.25 -12.61
CA PRO A 515 40.20 -37.02 -12.32
C PRO A 515 40.07 -36.04 -13.50
N PRO A 516 39.93 -34.73 -13.22
CA PRO A 516 39.79 -33.74 -14.28
C PRO A 516 41.04 -33.76 -15.18
N PRO A 517 40.87 -33.63 -16.51
CA PRO A 517 41.99 -33.55 -17.42
C PRO A 517 42.88 -32.34 -17.08
N PRO A 518 44.20 -32.42 -17.29
CA PRO A 518 45.10 -31.30 -17.05
C PRO A 518 44.65 -30.09 -17.89
N ASN A 519 44.68 -28.91 -17.27
CA ASN A 519 44.29 -27.67 -17.92
C ASN A 519 45.07 -27.49 -19.24
N PRO A 520 44.39 -27.17 -20.34
CA PRO A 520 45.08 -26.87 -21.59
C PRO A 520 46.01 -25.66 -21.40
N PRO A 521 47.17 -25.63 -22.08
CA PRO A 521 48.05 -24.48 -22.05
C PRO A 521 47.29 -23.23 -22.53
N PRO A 522 47.58 -22.05 -21.96
CA PRO A 522 46.91 -20.81 -22.34
C PRO A 522 47.08 -20.56 -23.85
N PRO A 523 46.02 -20.12 -24.55
CA PRO A 523 46.09 -19.85 -25.97
C PRO A 523 47.10 -18.74 -26.25
N SER A 524 47.92 -18.94 -27.28
CA SER A 524 48.85 -17.93 -27.78
C SER A 524 48.10 -16.62 -28.06
N PRO A 525 48.68 -15.46 -27.73
CA PRO A 525 48.05 -14.17 -28.00
C PRO A 525 47.74 -14.02 -29.49
N PRO A 526 46.56 -13.47 -29.86
CA PRO A 526 46.20 -13.27 -31.25
C PRO A 526 47.18 -12.29 -31.91
N PRO A 527 47.50 -12.48 -33.21
CA PRO A 527 48.32 -11.54 -33.95
C PRO A 527 47.69 -10.13 -33.93
N PRO A 528 48.51 -9.07 -33.89
CA PRO A 528 48.02 -7.70 -33.86
C PRO A 528 47.12 -7.43 -35.07
N SER A 529 45.95 -6.86 -34.81
CA SER A 529 44.98 -6.53 -35.86
C SER A 529 45.59 -5.56 -36.89
N PRO A 530 45.33 -5.74 -38.20
CA PRO A 530 45.81 -4.84 -39.22
C PRO A 530 45.27 -3.42 -38.99
N ARG A 531 46.16 -2.44 -39.14
CA ARG A 531 45.90 -1.02 -38.94
C ARG A 531 44.72 -0.58 -39.82
N PRO A 532 43.70 0.12 -39.28
CA PRO A 532 42.59 0.59 -40.08
C PRO A 532 43.06 1.52 -41.21
N PRO A 533 42.48 1.42 -42.43
CA PRO A 533 42.81 2.32 -43.51
C PRO A 533 42.47 3.77 -43.15
N ARG A 534 43.36 4.67 -43.57
CA ARG A 534 43.23 6.12 -43.38
C ARG A 534 41.89 6.60 -43.96
N PRO A 535 41.09 7.40 -43.23
CA PRO A 535 39.85 7.95 -43.78
C PRO A 535 40.15 8.85 -44.98
N SER A 536 39.43 8.65 -46.07
CA SER A 536 39.46 9.54 -47.25
C SER A 536 39.04 10.97 -46.86
N PRO A 537 39.56 12.01 -47.56
CA PRO A 537 39.19 13.40 -47.29
C PRO A 537 37.69 13.61 -47.48
N ARG A 538 37.03 14.17 -46.45
CA ARG A 538 35.61 14.57 -46.53
C ARG A 538 35.43 15.65 -47.58
N SER A 539 34.42 15.48 -48.43
CA SER A 539 33.95 16.51 -49.36
C SER A 539 33.47 17.77 -48.60
N PRO A 540 33.55 18.97 -49.22
CA PRO A 540 33.17 20.23 -48.57
C PRO A 540 31.68 20.25 -48.24
N LEU A 541 31.35 20.69 -47.01
CA LEU A 541 29.98 20.98 -46.58
C LEU A 541 29.39 22.14 -47.41
N PRO A 542 28.10 22.09 -47.78
CA PRO A 542 27.43 23.21 -48.41
C PRO A 542 27.36 24.44 -47.47
N PRO A 543 27.37 25.66 -48.02
CA PRO A 543 27.39 26.89 -47.24
C PRO A 543 26.15 27.05 -46.37
N ARG A 544 26.40 27.47 -45.13
CA ARG A 544 25.39 27.71 -44.09
C ARG A 544 24.47 28.87 -44.51
N PRO A 545 23.14 28.73 -44.46
CA PRO A 545 22.23 29.85 -44.74
C PRO A 545 22.40 30.96 -43.70
N SER A 546 22.36 32.20 -44.17
CA SER A 546 22.55 33.41 -43.38
C SER A 546 21.51 33.54 -42.26
N PRO A 547 21.87 34.13 -41.10
CA PRO A 547 20.94 34.33 -39.99
C PRO A 547 19.80 35.26 -40.40
N GLN A 548 18.55 34.83 -40.18
CA GLN A 548 17.40 35.73 -40.28
C GLN A 548 17.42 36.76 -39.14
N PRO A 549 17.02 38.02 -39.40
CA PRO A 549 16.90 39.04 -38.37
C PRO A 549 15.81 38.69 -37.34
N PRO A 550 15.99 39.08 -36.08
CA PRO A 550 15.06 38.77 -34.99
C PRO A 550 13.69 39.40 -35.24
N ARG A 551 12.63 38.62 -34.94
CA ARG A 551 11.25 39.11 -34.97
C ARG A 551 11.04 40.23 -33.93
N PRO A 552 10.29 41.29 -34.27
CA PRO A 552 9.93 42.31 -33.30
C PRO A 552 9.00 41.74 -32.21
N PRO A 553 9.08 42.26 -30.98
CA PRO A 553 8.28 41.80 -29.85
C PRO A 553 6.78 42.10 -30.06
N PRO A 554 5.89 41.26 -29.52
CA PRO A 554 4.45 41.46 -29.64
C PRO A 554 3.98 42.74 -28.91
N LYS A 555 3.08 43.48 -29.56
CA LYS A 555 2.46 44.69 -28.99
C LYS A 555 1.65 44.35 -27.72
N PRO A 556 1.70 45.19 -26.68
CA PRO A 556 0.88 45.02 -25.49
C PRO A 556 -0.62 45.19 -25.82
N PRO A 557 -1.50 44.43 -25.14
CA PRO A 557 -2.93 44.52 -25.35
C PRO A 557 -3.50 45.87 -24.90
N SER A 558 -4.42 46.42 -25.70
CA SER A 558 -5.09 47.69 -25.41
C SER A 558 -5.98 47.61 -24.16
N PRO A 559 -6.08 48.70 -23.37
CA PRO A 559 -6.88 48.73 -22.16
C PRO A 559 -8.37 48.58 -22.46
N ARG A 560 -9.04 47.71 -21.69
CA ARG A 560 -10.49 47.51 -21.73
C ARG A 560 -11.21 48.75 -21.17
N PRO A 561 -12.31 49.21 -21.79
CA PRO A 561 -13.10 50.30 -21.23
C PRO A 561 -13.84 49.88 -19.95
N PRO A 562 -14.09 50.83 -19.03
CA PRO A 562 -14.72 50.55 -17.74
C PRO A 562 -16.19 50.15 -17.92
N ARG A 563 -16.58 49.13 -17.14
CA ARG A 563 -17.93 48.57 -17.10
C ARG A 563 -18.78 49.44 -16.18
N THR A 564 -19.79 50.11 -16.73
CA THR A 564 -20.80 50.88 -15.97
C THR A 564 -21.65 49.93 -15.12
N ILE A 565 -21.75 50.24 -13.82
CA ILE A 565 -22.68 49.61 -12.88
C ILE A 565 -23.96 50.44 -12.91
N GLY A 566 -25.04 49.85 -13.40
CA GLY A 566 -26.39 50.39 -13.33
C GLY A 566 -27.04 50.06 -11.98
N ARG A 567 -27.76 51.05 -11.44
CA ARG A 567 -28.56 50.99 -10.20
C ARG A 567 -29.71 49.99 -10.29
#